data_AF-A0A936TAL2-F1
#
_entry.id   AF-A0A936TAL2-F1
#
_cell.length_a   1.000
_cell.length_b   1.000
_cell.length_c   1.000
_cell.angle_alpha   90.00
_cell.angle_beta   90.00
_cell.angle_gamma   90.00
#
_symmetry.space_group_name_H-M   'P 1'
#
loop_
_entity.id
_entity.type
_entity.pdbx_description
1 polymer ?
#
loop_
_entity_poly.entity_id
_entity_poly.type
_entity_poly.pdbx_seq_one_letter_code
_entity_poly.pdbx_strand_id
1 'polypeptide(L)'
;MVQLLNKYLIVLGLLFTTGYFAQIDLDGNNSRDYKNKKQFEKFYKKKNLVGNWQINQFKKGALVVKLKTNSTLIDQLEKAGKTELAEEKRVENFIYNRMVMEAFKDKFTFCKVYFIFSHFTDSLLNGARKGIFLDTNLSVNQTIVMNEIFYLIGERDRIYNSSIGFVPEDSARFVKENGNPSGYDVLAVIKNKYGHQLKKPFPYVCGYGIKNSGAISHTFVKEIPVYYYRDSLFKYRILIDKTQLADYKASEKKVFKRAPAGAQTYIIKKEFAFEVLASGVERYNDEVSSYYQASPPIPEDRMPENIKVYLY
;
A
#
# COMPACT_ATOMS: atom_id res chain seq x y z
N MET A 1 29.37 36.21 38.42
CA MET A 1 27.94 35.84 38.24
C MET A 1 27.43 36.21 36.84
N VAL A 2 28.24 35.97 35.80
CA VAL A 2 28.01 36.31 34.37
C VAL A 2 28.86 35.32 33.55
N GLN A 3 28.63 34.02 33.74
CA GLN A 3 29.27 32.89 33.03
C GLN A 3 28.21 31.81 32.69
N LEU A 4 26.94 32.16 32.54
CA LEU A 4 26.33 32.60 31.26
C LEU A 4 26.57 31.63 30.09
N LEU A 5 25.66 30.66 30.00
CA LEU A 5 24.70 30.56 28.89
C LEU A 5 25.21 30.32 27.46
N ASN A 6 26.50 30.06 27.26
CA ASN A 6 27.10 29.85 25.93
C ASN A 6 27.54 28.41 25.63
N LYS A 7 27.22 27.44 26.51
CA LYS A 7 27.49 26.02 26.26
C LYS A 7 26.30 25.22 25.71
N TYR A 8 25.12 25.86 25.57
CA TYR A 8 23.89 25.16 25.22
C TYR A 8 23.19 25.65 23.93
N LEU A 9 23.76 26.61 23.19
CA LEU A 9 23.03 27.30 22.12
C LEU A 9 23.62 27.22 20.69
N ILE A 10 24.82 26.71 20.47
CA ILE A 10 25.42 26.67 19.13
C ILE A 10 26.24 25.40 18.94
N VAL A 11 25.56 24.26 18.80
CA VAL A 11 25.82 23.12 17.87
C VAL A 11 24.63 22.17 18.11
N LEU A 12 23.34 22.49 17.90
CA LEU A 12 22.65 23.14 16.79
C LEU A 12 23.26 22.96 15.39
N GLY A 13 24.18 22.00 15.23
CA GLY A 13 24.44 21.34 13.96
C GLY A 13 23.46 20.19 13.88
N LEU A 14 22.19 20.55 13.62
CA LEU A 14 21.15 19.66 13.17
C LEU A 14 21.61 19.02 11.85
N LEU A 15 22.49 18.01 11.97
CA LEU A 15 22.59 16.90 11.04
C LEU A 15 21.30 16.08 11.17
N PHE A 16 20.17 16.73 10.91
CA PHE A 16 19.09 16.09 10.19
C PHE A 16 19.59 15.96 8.75
N THR A 17 20.60 15.12 8.55
CA THR A 17 20.63 14.30 7.36
C THR A 17 19.37 13.47 7.46
N THR A 18 18.28 14.01 6.91
CA THR A 18 17.22 13.18 6.37
C THR A 18 17.94 12.17 5.53
N GLY A 19 18.09 10.97 6.09
CA GLY A 19 18.46 9.80 5.34
C GLY A 19 17.34 9.63 4.34
N TYR A 20 17.50 10.30 3.19
CA TYR A 20 16.92 9.86 1.94
C TYR A 20 17.42 8.44 1.82
N PHE A 21 16.61 7.49 2.27
CA PHE A 21 16.82 6.09 1.96
C PHE A 21 16.78 6.05 0.45
N ALA A 22 17.97 6.08 -0.14
CA ALA A 22 18.18 5.87 -1.55
C ALA A 22 17.43 4.60 -1.90
N GLN A 23 16.46 4.73 -2.81
CA GLN A 23 15.74 3.60 -3.36
C GLN A 23 16.74 2.51 -3.70
N ILE A 24 16.58 1.33 -3.10
CA ILE A 24 17.38 0.17 -3.50
C ILE A 24 17.18 0.01 -5.01
N ASP A 25 18.28 0.12 -5.75
CA ASP A 25 18.27 -0.03 -7.19
C ASP A 25 18.20 -1.52 -7.53
N LEU A 26 17.01 -2.10 -7.34
CA LEU A 26 16.73 -3.49 -7.70
C LEU A 26 16.98 -3.74 -9.20
N ASP A 27 16.73 -2.71 -10.02
CA ASP A 27 16.99 -2.71 -11.46
C ASP A 27 18.37 -2.10 -11.77
N GLY A 28 19.40 -2.47 -11.00
CA GLY A 28 20.74 -1.89 -11.05
C GLY A 28 21.12 -1.52 -12.47
N ASN A 29 21.52 -0.26 -12.66
CA ASN A 29 21.68 0.49 -13.91
C ASN A 29 22.71 -0.13 -14.89
N ASN A 30 22.53 -1.40 -15.25
CA ASN A 30 23.53 -2.23 -15.87
C ASN A 30 23.19 -2.32 -17.36
N SER A 31 23.94 -1.58 -18.17
CA SER A 31 23.78 -1.58 -19.63
C SER A 31 24.00 -2.97 -20.26
N ARG A 32 24.47 -3.96 -19.49
CA ARG A 32 24.76 -5.33 -19.91
C ARG A 32 23.53 -6.11 -20.37
N ASP A 33 22.33 -5.77 -19.89
CA ASP A 33 21.10 -6.46 -20.29
C ASP A 33 20.54 -5.97 -21.64
N TYR A 34 21.19 -4.96 -22.25
CA TYR A 34 20.77 -4.35 -23.50
C TYR A 34 21.74 -4.71 -24.62
N LYS A 35 21.23 -4.87 -25.85
CA LYS A 35 22.05 -5.24 -27.01
C LYS A 35 23.14 -4.20 -27.29
N ASN A 36 22.87 -2.93 -26.97
CA ASN A 36 23.85 -1.83 -27.10
C ASN A 36 23.46 -0.60 -26.25
N LYS A 37 24.42 0.32 -26.08
CA LYS A 37 24.25 1.58 -25.34
C LYS A 37 23.11 2.46 -25.85
N LYS A 38 22.92 2.55 -27.18
CA LYS A 38 21.85 3.36 -27.79
C LYS A 38 20.45 2.84 -27.41
N GLN A 39 20.29 1.51 -27.34
CA GLN A 39 19.04 0.89 -26.91
C GLN A 39 18.75 1.22 -25.43
N PHE A 40 19.77 1.12 -24.58
CA PHE A 40 19.66 1.48 -23.17
C PHE A 40 19.29 2.96 -22.97
N GLU A 41 19.96 3.88 -23.66
CA GLU A 41 19.65 5.33 -23.61
C GLU A 41 18.21 5.62 -24.08
N LYS A 42 17.77 4.99 -25.16
CA LYS A 42 16.39 5.11 -25.65
C LYS A 42 15.37 4.62 -24.63
N PHE A 43 15.65 3.51 -23.96
CA PHE A 43 14.81 2.99 -22.87
C PHE A 43 14.80 3.94 -21.67
N TYR A 44 15.96 4.45 -21.26
CA TYR A 44 16.09 5.35 -20.12
C TYR A 44 15.35 6.69 -20.34
N LYS A 45 15.47 7.25 -21.55
CA LYS A 45 14.69 8.46 -21.93
C LYS A 45 13.19 8.18 -21.91
N LYS A 46 12.76 7.03 -22.47
CA LYS A 46 11.35 6.61 -22.48
C LYS A 46 10.82 6.47 -21.05
N LYS A 47 11.49 5.72 -20.17
CA LYS A 47 11.00 5.47 -18.81
C LYS A 47 10.85 6.76 -18.01
N ASN A 48 11.77 7.71 -18.16
CA ASN A 48 11.70 8.99 -17.45
C ASN A 48 10.55 9.86 -17.96
N LEU A 49 10.32 9.92 -19.28
CA LEU A 49 9.20 10.66 -19.85
C LEU A 49 7.85 10.08 -19.40
N VAL A 50 7.71 8.75 -19.48
CA VAL A 50 6.48 8.06 -19.04
C VAL A 50 6.27 8.24 -17.54
N GLY A 51 7.30 8.02 -16.71
CA GLY A 51 7.20 8.20 -15.26
C GLY A 51 6.85 9.64 -14.86
N ASN A 52 7.46 10.64 -15.51
CA ASN A 52 7.15 12.05 -15.27
C ASN A 52 5.68 12.37 -15.63
N TRP A 53 5.21 11.90 -16.79
CA TRP A 53 3.80 12.07 -17.15
C TRP A 53 2.87 11.38 -16.14
N GLN A 54 3.16 10.13 -15.77
CA GLN A 54 2.35 9.35 -14.85
C GLN A 54 2.21 10.04 -13.49
N ILE A 55 3.29 10.55 -12.90
CA ILE A 55 3.20 11.22 -11.59
C ILE A 55 2.38 12.52 -11.66
N ASN A 56 2.47 13.25 -12.78
CA ASN A 56 1.68 14.45 -13.01
C ASN A 56 0.18 14.15 -13.20
N GLN A 57 -0.16 13.08 -13.91
CA GLN A 57 -1.55 12.61 -13.99
C GLN A 57 -2.04 12.08 -12.65
N PHE A 58 -1.20 11.33 -11.94
CA PHE A 58 -1.56 10.72 -10.66
C PHE A 58 -1.89 11.77 -9.61
N LYS A 59 -1.21 12.93 -9.61
CA LYS A 59 -1.51 14.04 -8.69
C LYS A 59 -2.96 14.55 -8.83
N LYS A 60 -3.52 14.51 -10.04
CA LYS A 60 -4.91 14.91 -10.34
C LYS A 60 -5.87 13.72 -10.40
N GLY A 61 -5.33 12.51 -10.31
CA GLY A 61 -6.06 11.25 -10.44
C GLY A 61 -6.43 10.65 -9.10
N ALA A 62 -6.58 9.33 -9.10
CA ALA A 62 -6.95 8.55 -7.93
C ALA A 62 -6.04 7.32 -7.73
N LEU A 63 -5.87 6.92 -6.48
CA LEU A 63 -5.36 5.61 -6.10
C LEU A 63 -6.54 4.73 -5.69
N VAL A 64 -6.73 3.60 -6.37
CA VAL A 64 -7.70 2.58 -6.00
C VAL A 64 -6.97 1.45 -5.27
N VAL A 65 -7.16 1.36 -3.96
CA VAL A 65 -6.56 0.33 -3.11
C VAL A 65 -7.45 -0.91 -3.10
N LYS A 66 -6.90 -2.03 -3.59
CA LYS A 66 -7.58 -3.32 -3.64
C LYS A 66 -7.38 -4.11 -2.36
N LEU A 67 -8.47 -4.39 -1.66
CA LEU A 67 -8.51 -5.16 -0.41
C LEU A 67 -8.83 -6.64 -0.69
N LYS A 68 -8.10 -7.56 -0.07
CA LYS A 68 -8.29 -9.01 -0.28
C LYS A 68 -9.51 -9.51 0.50
N THR A 69 -10.29 -10.42 -0.08
CA THR A 69 -11.43 -11.04 0.63
C THR A 69 -11.12 -12.42 1.17
N ASN A 70 -10.12 -13.12 0.62
CA ASN A 70 -9.83 -14.53 0.91
C ASN A 70 -11.06 -15.46 0.80
N SER A 71 -12.07 -15.08 0.00
CA SER A 71 -13.34 -15.80 -0.11
C SER A 71 -13.14 -17.27 -0.47
N THR A 72 -12.28 -17.57 -1.45
CA THR A 72 -11.98 -18.96 -1.84
C THR A 72 -11.51 -19.83 -0.68
N LEU A 73 -10.63 -19.32 0.19
CA LEU A 73 -10.13 -20.06 1.35
C LEU A 73 -11.23 -20.25 2.40
N ILE A 74 -12.00 -19.20 2.67
CA ILE A 74 -13.11 -19.22 3.62
C ILE A 74 -14.16 -20.25 3.16
N ASP A 75 -14.57 -20.20 1.89
CA ASP A 75 -15.54 -21.12 1.31
C ASP A 75 -15.04 -22.57 1.36
N GLN A 76 -13.74 -22.81 1.14
CA GLN A 76 -13.13 -24.13 1.26
C GLN A 76 -13.17 -24.67 2.70
N LEU A 77 -12.87 -23.82 3.68
CA LEU A 77 -12.94 -24.19 5.09
C LEU A 77 -14.37 -24.53 5.52
N GLU A 78 -15.35 -23.75 5.08
CA GLU A 78 -16.77 -24.03 5.35
C GLU A 78 -17.24 -25.33 4.73
N LYS A 79 -16.91 -25.57 3.45
CA LYS A 79 -17.23 -26.83 2.76
C LYS A 79 -16.60 -28.04 3.43
N ALA A 80 -15.45 -27.87 4.08
CA ALA A 80 -14.78 -28.91 4.85
C ALA A 80 -15.33 -29.06 6.30
N GLY A 81 -16.39 -28.33 6.67
CA GLY A 81 -16.95 -28.34 8.03
C GLY A 81 -16.08 -27.63 9.09
N LYS A 82 -15.04 -26.90 8.67
CA LYS A 82 -14.09 -26.21 9.55
C LYS A 82 -14.57 -24.78 9.86
N THR A 83 -15.77 -24.66 10.42
CA THR A 83 -16.48 -23.38 10.60
C THR A 83 -15.72 -22.39 11.48
N GLU A 84 -15.05 -22.85 12.54
CA GLU A 84 -14.28 -22.00 13.45
C GLU A 84 -13.06 -21.36 12.74
N LEU A 85 -12.31 -22.15 11.97
CA LEU A 85 -11.17 -21.65 11.19
C LEU A 85 -11.61 -20.69 10.07
N ALA A 86 -12.78 -20.95 9.45
CA ALA A 86 -13.36 -20.05 8.47
C ALA A 86 -13.67 -18.68 9.11
N GLU A 87 -14.23 -18.68 10.32
CA GLU A 87 -14.55 -17.47 11.06
C GLU A 87 -13.30 -16.71 11.52
N GLU A 88 -12.30 -17.41 12.05
CA GLU A 88 -11.00 -16.81 12.38
C GLU A 88 -10.41 -16.09 11.16
N LYS A 89 -10.47 -16.73 9.99
CA LYS A 89 -9.95 -16.13 8.75
C LYS A 89 -10.75 -14.92 8.29
N ARG A 90 -12.07 -14.90 8.47
CA ARG A 90 -12.91 -13.72 8.19
C ARG A 90 -12.49 -12.55 9.07
N VAL A 91 -12.34 -12.78 10.37
CA VAL A 91 -11.99 -11.73 11.33
C VAL A 91 -10.58 -11.21 11.06
N GLU A 92 -9.58 -12.09 10.84
CA GLU A 92 -8.22 -11.69 10.46
C GLU A 92 -8.24 -10.80 9.19
N ASN A 93 -8.98 -11.22 8.17
CA ASN A 93 -9.08 -10.49 6.91
C ASN A 93 -9.77 -9.14 7.07
N PHE A 94 -10.85 -9.07 7.87
CA PHE A 94 -11.54 -7.84 8.19
C PHE A 94 -10.62 -6.85 8.91
N ILE A 95 -9.93 -7.31 9.97
CA ILE A 95 -9.00 -6.48 10.74
C ILE A 95 -7.89 -5.95 9.84
N TYR A 96 -7.25 -6.82 9.05
CA TYR A 96 -6.19 -6.43 8.13
C TYR A 96 -6.67 -5.36 7.13
N ASN A 97 -7.78 -5.62 6.44
CA ASN A 97 -8.34 -4.68 5.47
C ASN A 97 -8.70 -3.33 6.09
N ARG A 98 -9.24 -3.35 7.32
CA ARG A 98 -9.55 -2.11 8.04
C ARG A 98 -8.27 -1.34 8.36
N MET A 99 -7.22 -2.01 8.82
CA MET A 99 -5.94 -1.38 9.12
C MET A 99 -5.27 -0.79 7.88
N VAL A 100 -5.31 -1.49 6.74
CA VAL A 100 -4.83 -0.96 5.45
C VAL A 100 -5.62 0.28 5.05
N MET A 101 -6.96 0.22 5.11
CA MET A 101 -7.81 1.36 4.78
C MET A 101 -7.50 2.58 5.65
N GLU A 102 -7.44 2.40 6.97
CA GLU A 102 -7.13 3.48 7.89
C GLU A 102 -5.73 4.05 7.64
N ALA A 103 -4.73 3.20 7.38
CA ALA A 103 -3.36 3.64 7.09
C ALA A 103 -3.29 4.53 5.84
N PHE A 104 -3.95 4.12 4.75
CA PHE A 104 -4.05 4.94 3.54
C PHE A 104 -4.82 6.23 3.76
N LYS A 105 -5.95 6.18 4.48
CA LYS A 105 -6.74 7.39 4.77
C LYS A 105 -6.02 8.39 5.66
N ASP A 106 -5.23 7.92 6.62
CA ASP A 106 -4.50 8.78 7.58
C ASP A 106 -3.22 9.36 6.96
N LYS A 107 -2.47 8.55 6.20
CA LYS A 107 -1.11 8.90 5.78
C LYS A 107 -0.94 9.26 4.31
N PHE A 108 -1.84 8.83 3.42
CA PHE A 108 -1.72 9.10 2.00
C PHE A 108 -2.56 10.31 1.60
N THR A 109 -1.90 11.42 1.29
CA THR A 109 -2.53 12.71 0.96
C THR A 109 -2.17 13.20 -0.45
N PHE A 110 -1.40 12.42 -1.21
CA PHE A 110 -0.93 12.81 -2.54
C PHE A 110 -2.07 13.03 -3.55
N CYS A 111 -3.04 12.11 -3.61
CA CYS A 111 -4.23 12.20 -4.46
C CYS A 111 -5.43 11.53 -3.76
N LYS A 112 -6.59 11.48 -4.42
CA LYS A 112 -7.78 10.83 -3.84
C LYS A 112 -7.56 9.32 -3.72
N VAL A 113 -8.08 8.73 -2.65
CA VAL A 113 -7.99 7.28 -2.41
C VAL A 113 -9.37 6.67 -2.35
N TYR A 114 -9.53 5.58 -3.10
CA TYR A 114 -10.72 4.75 -3.09
C TYR A 114 -10.36 3.32 -2.71
N PHE A 115 -11.30 2.59 -2.13
CA PHE A 115 -11.11 1.21 -1.72
C PHE A 115 -12.12 0.32 -2.41
N ILE A 116 -11.67 -0.83 -2.88
CA ILE A 116 -12.55 -1.88 -3.45
C ILE A 116 -12.15 -3.23 -2.88
N PHE A 117 -13.10 -4.16 -2.86
CA PHE A 117 -12.74 -5.57 -2.68
C PHE A 117 -12.17 -6.16 -3.98
N SER A 118 -11.33 -7.19 -3.84
CA SER A 118 -10.63 -7.81 -4.97
C SER A 118 -11.55 -8.34 -6.07
N HIS A 119 -12.75 -8.80 -5.74
CA HIS A 119 -13.72 -9.29 -6.72
C HIS A 119 -14.37 -8.18 -7.59
N PHE A 120 -14.24 -6.90 -7.21
CA PHE A 120 -14.70 -5.77 -8.04
C PHE A 120 -13.66 -5.26 -9.03
N THR A 121 -12.48 -5.89 -9.11
CA THR A 121 -11.41 -5.46 -10.03
C THR A 121 -11.90 -5.44 -11.46
N ASP A 122 -12.52 -6.52 -11.94
CA ASP A 122 -13.01 -6.60 -13.32
C ASP A 122 -14.06 -5.53 -13.61
N SER A 123 -14.96 -5.24 -12.65
CA SER A 123 -15.92 -4.14 -12.78
C SER A 123 -15.23 -2.78 -12.94
N LEU A 124 -14.20 -2.49 -12.13
CA LEU A 124 -13.41 -1.25 -12.24
C LEU A 124 -12.74 -1.14 -13.62
N LEU A 125 -12.11 -2.24 -14.08
CA LEU A 125 -11.42 -2.30 -15.37
C LEU A 125 -12.37 -2.15 -16.56
N ASN A 126 -13.60 -2.64 -16.42
CA ASN A 126 -14.68 -2.49 -17.40
C ASN A 126 -15.42 -1.14 -17.28
N GLY A 127 -14.86 -0.17 -16.55
CA GLY A 127 -15.37 1.20 -16.53
C GLY A 127 -16.35 1.52 -15.41
N ALA A 128 -16.61 0.61 -14.46
CA ALA A 128 -17.44 0.95 -13.31
C ALA A 128 -16.77 2.07 -12.47
N ARG A 129 -17.54 3.12 -12.16
CA ARG A 129 -17.11 4.29 -11.39
C ARG A 129 -18.01 4.59 -10.19
N LYS A 130 -18.96 3.70 -9.89
CA LYS A 130 -19.92 3.79 -8.79
C LYS A 130 -20.34 2.36 -8.40
N GLY A 131 -20.79 2.18 -7.16
CA GLY A 131 -21.39 0.92 -6.71
C GLY A 131 -20.40 -0.21 -6.43
N ILE A 132 -19.10 0.08 -6.44
CA ILE A 132 -18.02 -0.88 -6.13
C ILE A 132 -17.10 -0.42 -5.00
N PHE A 133 -17.22 0.85 -4.59
CA PHE A 133 -16.33 1.48 -3.63
C PHE A 133 -16.81 1.29 -2.20
N LEU A 134 -15.84 1.11 -1.30
CA LEU A 134 -16.09 0.85 0.11
C LEU A 134 -16.09 2.13 0.94
N ASP A 135 -16.97 2.20 1.91
CA ASP A 135 -16.91 3.18 2.98
C ASP A 135 -15.94 2.77 4.10
N THR A 136 -15.88 3.55 5.17
CA THR A 136 -15.03 3.24 6.33
C THR A 136 -15.35 1.90 6.96
N ASN A 137 -16.58 1.41 6.85
CA ASN A 137 -17.04 0.17 7.47
C ASN A 137 -16.79 -1.05 6.57
N LEU A 138 -15.95 -0.91 5.54
CA LEU A 138 -15.67 -1.96 4.55
C LEU A 138 -16.94 -2.45 3.84
N SER A 139 -17.96 -1.60 3.75
CA SER A 139 -19.22 -1.89 3.07
C SER A 139 -19.31 -1.12 1.77
N VAL A 140 -19.87 -1.74 0.72
CA VAL A 140 -20.08 -1.06 -0.55
C VAL A 140 -21.05 0.09 -0.33
N ASN A 141 -20.62 1.30 -0.67
CA ASN A 141 -21.43 2.50 -0.55
C ASN A 141 -21.72 3.08 -1.93
N GLN A 142 -22.99 3.03 -2.32
CA GLN A 142 -23.44 3.47 -3.63
C GLN A 142 -23.29 4.99 -3.85
N THR A 143 -23.14 5.79 -2.79
CA THR A 143 -22.93 7.25 -2.91
C THR A 143 -21.51 7.61 -3.32
N ILE A 144 -20.54 6.70 -3.15
CA ILE A 144 -19.16 6.93 -3.52
C ILE A 144 -19.01 6.77 -5.04
N VAL A 145 -18.53 7.84 -5.68
CA VAL A 145 -18.26 7.90 -7.12
C VAL A 145 -16.82 8.34 -7.34
N MET A 146 -16.09 7.64 -8.21
CA MET A 146 -14.77 8.04 -8.67
C MET A 146 -14.91 8.86 -9.95
N ASN A 147 -14.55 10.15 -9.88
CA ASN A 147 -14.71 11.08 -11.00
C ASN A 147 -13.41 11.23 -11.81
N GLU A 148 -12.32 10.68 -11.29
CA GLU A 148 -10.99 10.76 -11.86
C GLU A 148 -10.87 9.84 -13.06
N ILE A 149 -10.39 10.40 -14.17
CA ILE A 149 -10.17 9.64 -15.41
C ILE A 149 -8.93 8.76 -15.27
N PHE A 150 -7.84 9.34 -14.76
CA PHE A 150 -6.60 8.63 -14.49
C PHE A 150 -6.63 8.03 -13.08
N TYR A 151 -6.33 6.75 -12.99
CA TYR A 151 -6.19 6.06 -11.71
C TYR A 151 -5.12 4.98 -11.78
N LEU A 152 -4.52 4.72 -10.63
CA LEU A 152 -3.63 3.59 -10.42
C LEU A 152 -4.26 2.62 -9.42
N ILE A 153 -3.87 1.35 -9.51
CA ILE A 153 -4.34 0.30 -8.60
C ILE A 153 -3.21 -0.03 -7.64
N GLY A 154 -3.45 0.13 -6.34
CA GLY A 154 -2.56 -0.36 -5.30
C GLY A 154 -3.07 -1.68 -4.76
N GLU A 155 -2.27 -2.73 -4.80
CA GLU A 155 -2.67 -4.03 -4.23
C GLU A 155 -1.55 -4.71 -3.47
N ARG A 156 -1.90 -5.45 -2.41
CA ARG A 156 -0.94 -6.28 -1.69
C ARG A 156 -0.47 -7.44 -2.58
N ASP A 157 0.74 -7.32 -3.06
CA ASP A 157 1.35 -8.27 -3.99
C ASP A 157 2.86 -8.38 -3.75
N ARG A 158 3.50 -9.25 -4.51
CA ARG A 158 4.96 -9.34 -4.60
C ARG A 158 5.47 -8.37 -5.65
N ILE A 159 6.64 -7.81 -5.41
CA ILE A 159 7.34 -7.06 -6.46
C ILE A 159 7.86 -8.06 -7.48
N TYR A 160 7.55 -7.83 -8.74
CA TYR A 160 8.09 -8.61 -9.85
C TYR A 160 9.31 -7.92 -10.44
N ASN A 161 10.33 -8.71 -10.77
CA ASN A 161 11.35 -8.28 -11.72
C ASN A 161 10.70 -8.33 -13.10
N SER A 162 9.98 -7.25 -13.42
CA SER A 162 9.07 -7.15 -14.55
C SER A 162 9.81 -7.44 -15.87
N SER A 163 9.52 -8.59 -16.48
CA SER A 163 10.02 -8.97 -17.80
C SER A 163 9.30 -8.22 -18.92
N ILE A 164 8.09 -7.72 -18.65
CA ILE A 164 7.30 -6.99 -19.63
C ILE A 164 7.83 -5.56 -19.74
N GLY A 165 8.14 -5.08 -20.94
CA GLY A 165 8.58 -3.70 -21.16
C GLY A 165 7.45 -2.68 -20.99
N PHE A 166 7.61 -1.50 -21.56
CA PHE A 166 6.46 -0.60 -21.77
C PHE A 166 5.59 -1.19 -22.89
N VAL A 167 4.33 -1.46 -22.57
CA VAL A 167 3.36 -2.02 -23.51
C VAL A 167 2.48 -0.91 -24.07
N PRO A 168 2.35 -0.77 -25.39
CA PRO A 168 1.40 0.18 -25.99
C PRO A 168 -0.04 -0.09 -25.52
N GLU A 169 -0.86 0.95 -25.40
CA GLU A 169 -2.22 0.84 -24.84
C GLU A 169 -3.11 -0.17 -25.58
N ASP A 170 -3.03 -0.20 -26.90
CA ASP A 170 -3.82 -1.07 -27.79
C ASP A 170 -3.63 -2.59 -27.52
N SER A 171 -2.47 -2.94 -26.97
CA SER A 171 -2.03 -4.30 -26.70
C SER A 171 -1.96 -4.60 -25.21
N ALA A 172 -2.04 -3.57 -24.35
CA ALA A 172 -1.86 -3.68 -22.91
C ALA A 172 -2.81 -4.71 -22.26
N ARG A 173 -4.09 -4.73 -22.68
CA ARG A 173 -5.09 -5.68 -22.15
C ARG A 173 -4.77 -7.16 -22.43
N PHE A 174 -3.91 -7.45 -23.41
CA PHE A 174 -3.55 -8.81 -23.82
C PHE A 174 -2.23 -9.27 -23.21
N VAL A 175 -1.46 -8.36 -22.63
CA VAL A 175 -0.17 -8.67 -22.01
C VAL A 175 -0.37 -8.97 -20.53
N LYS A 176 0.21 -10.09 -20.08
CA LYS A 176 0.27 -10.48 -18.68
C LYS A 176 1.70 -10.39 -18.18
N GLU A 177 1.85 -9.94 -16.94
CA GLU A 177 3.15 -9.87 -16.29
C GLU A 177 3.61 -11.28 -15.87
N ASN A 178 4.55 -11.84 -16.62
CA ASN A 178 5.15 -13.15 -16.37
C ASN A 178 6.59 -12.95 -15.89
N GLY A 179 6.78 -12.74 -14.59
CA GLY A 179 8.09 -12.54 -13.98
C GLY A 179 8.28 -13.41 -12.76
N ASN A 180 9.54 -13.62 -12.37
CA ASN A 180 9.85 -14.18 -11.07
C ASN A 180 9.56 -13.11 -10.01
N PRO A 181 8.74 -13.41 -8.99
CA PRO A 181 8.58 -12.51 -7.88
C PRO A 181 9.92 -12.39 -7.14
N SER A 182 10.28 -11.18 -6.74
CA SER A 182 11.50 -10.87 -5.97
C SER A 182 11.57 -11.52 -4.58
N GLY A 183 10.51 -12.23 -4.16
CA GLY A 183 10.38 -12.84 -2.85
C GLY A 183 9.90 -11.91 -1.74
N TYR A 184 9.74 -10.61 -2.02
CA TYR A 184 9.25 -9.62 -1.07
C TYR A 184 7.74 -9.42 -1.22
N ASP A 185 6.98 -9.78 -0.20
CA ASP A 185 5.60 -9.32 -0.03
C ASP A 185 5.64 -7.88 0.48
N VAL A 186 4.90 -6.98 -0.18
CA VAL A 186 4.82 -5.57 0.22
C VAL A 186 3.38 -5.18 0.55
N LEU A 187 3.20 -4.01 1.17
CA LEU A 187 1.87 -3.50 1.50
C LEU A 187 1.07 -3.24 0.22
N ALA A 188 1.65 -2.52 -0.74
CA ALA A 188 1.06 -2.37 -2.06
C ALA A 188 2.11 -2.30 -3.17
N VAL A 189 1.84 -2.99 -4.27
CA VAL A 189 2.44 -2.76 -5.58
C VAL A 189 1.48 -1.92 -6.39
N ILE A 190 1.99 -0.87 -7.02
CA ILE A 190 1.21 0.10 -7.79
C ILE A 190 1.23 -0.31 -9.26
N LYS A 191 0.03 -0.42 -9.82
CA LYS A 191 -0.23 -0.95 -11.16
C LYS A 191 -1.08 0.03 -11.96
N ASN A 192 -0.95 -0.03 -13.28
CA ASN A 192 -1.82 0.71 -14.20
C ASN A 192 -3.22 0.07 -14.30
N LYS A 193 -4.09 0.66 -15.12
CA LYS A 193 -5.45 0.15 -15.39
C LYS A 193 -5.52 -1.21 -16.10
N TYR A 194 -4.39 -1.79 -16.52
CA TYR A 194 -4.33 -3.16 -17.07
C TYR A 194 -3.70 -4.15 -16.11
N GLY A 195 -3.40 -3.73 -14.87
CA GLY A 195 -2.79 -4.58 -13.86
C GLY A 195 -1.30 -4.84 -14.07
N HIS A 196 -0.61 -4.02 -14.88
CA HIS A 196 0.85 -4.11 -15.01
C HIS A 196 1.51 -3.26 -13.94
N GLN A 197 2.54 -3.81 -13.30
CA GLN A 197 3.40 -3.08 -12.38
C GLN A 197 4.02 -1.86 -13.07
N LEU A 198 3.95 -0.70 -12.41
CA LEU A 198 4.64 0.49 -12.89
C LEU A 198 6.17 0.30 -12.81
N LYS A 199 6.90 1.12 -13.57
CA LYS A 199 8.35 1.02 -13.68
C LYS A 199 9.03 2.23 -13.07
N LYS A 200 10.24 2.04 -12.57
CA LYS A 200 11.13 3.16 -12.23
C LYS A 200 11.25 4.12 -13.42
N PRO A 201 11.37 5.44 -13.18
CA PRO A 201 11.60 6.10 -11.89
C PRO A 201 10.35 6.35 -11.03
N PHE A 202 9.14 6.01 -11.50
CA PHE A 202 7.92 6.19 -10.70
C PHE A 202 8.00 5.35 -9.41
N PRO A 203 7.68 5.90 -8.21
CA PRO A 203 7.58 5.12 -6.98
C PRO A 203 6.39 4.16 -7.05
N TYR A 204 6.65 2.88 -7.33
CA TYR A 204 5.60 1.88 -7.56
C TYR A 204 5.42 0.87 -6.41
N VAL A 205 6.12 1.05 -5.30
CA VAL A 205 6.10 0.12 -4.17
C VAL A 205 5.83 0.87 -2.89
N CYS A 206 4.83 0.43 -2.14
CA CYS A 206 4.49 0.92 -0.81
C CYS A 206 4.83 -0.14 0.24
N GLY A 207 5.53 0.26 1.31
CA GLY A 207 5.93 -0.64 2.39
C GLY A 207 7.15 -1.52 2.09
N TYR A 208 8.00 -1.15 1.13
CA TYR A 208 9.27 -1.84 0.91
C TYR A 208 10.20 -1.70 2.13
N GLY A 209 10.99 -2.75 2.40
CA GLY A 209 11.95 -2.72 3.50
C GLY A 209 11.34 -2.75 4.91
N ILE A 210 10.02 -2.94 5.05
CA ILE A 210 9.43 -3.42 6.30
C ILE A 210 9.92 -4.86 6.48
N LYS A 211 11.11 -5.02 7.05
CA LYS A 211 11.68 -6.35 7.31
C LYS A 211 10.72 -7.12 8.21
N ASN A 212 10.65 -8.44 8.02
CA ASN A 212 10.08 -9.42 8.95
C ASN A 212 10.83 -9.36 10.30
N SER A 213 10.69 -8.26 11.04
CA SER A 213 10.92 -8.26 12.47
C SER A 213 9.80 -9.10 13.07
N GLY A 214 10.15 -10.11 13.87
CA GLY A 214 9.22 -11.15 14.34
C GLY A 214 7.89 -10.67 14.92
N ALA A 215 7.01 -11.61 15.24
CA ALA A 215 5.70 -11.31 15.80
C ALA A 215 5.83 -10.35 17.00
N ILE A 216 5.16 -9.20 16.90
CA ILE A 216 5.02 -8.22 17.99
C ILE A 216 3.53 -8.10 18.24
N SER A 217 3.17 -8.26 19.51
CA SER A 217 1.83 -7.98 20.00
C SER A 217 1.60 -6.47 19.97
N HIS A 218 0.67 -5.99 19.13
CA HIS A 218 0.34 -4.57 19.00
C HIS A 218 -1.04 -4.23 19.53
N THR A 219 -1.16 -3.00 20.02
CA THR A 219 -2.21 -2.49 20.90
C THR A 219 -3.07 -1.43 20.22
N PHE A 220 -4.28 -1.79 19.73
CA PHE A 220 -5.20 -0.82 19.10
C PHE A 220 -6.51 -0.75 19.87
N VAL A 221 -6.97 0.46 20.20
CA VAL A 221 -8.27 0.70 20.83
C VAL A 221 -9.06 1.64 19.92
N LYS A 222 -9.91 1.06 19.09
CA LYS A 222 -11.00 1.76 18.41
C LYS A 222 -12.22 0.88 18.58
N GLU A 223 -13.26 1.42 19.20
CA GLU A 223 -14.55 0.73 19.24
C GLU A 223 -15.06 0.68 17.80
N ILE A 224 -14.99 -0.50 17.18
CA ILE A 224 -15.52 -0.71 15.83
C ILE A 224 -16.98 -1.16 16.01
N PRO A 225 -17.98 -0.39 15.54
CA PRO A 225 -19.36 -0.85 15.54
C PRO A 225 -19.49 -2.09 14.62
N VAL A 226 -20.15 -3.11 15.15
CA VAL A 226 -20.31 -4.45 14.56
C VAL A 226 -21.46 -4.44 13.54
N TYR A 227 -21.32 -5.18 12.43
CA TYR A 227 -22.42 -5.53 11.53
C TYR A 227 -22.75 -7.03 11.58
N TYR A 228 -24.02 -7.35 11.40
CA TYR A 228 -24.67 -8.64 11.68
C TYR A 228 -24.25 -9.77 10.70
N TYR A 229 -24.03 -10.96 11.24
CA TYR A 229 -24.13 -12.23 10.49
C TYR A 229 -24.94 -13.23 11.32
N ARG A 230 -26.09 -13.69 10.78
CA ARG A 230 -26.98 -14.73 11.37
C ARG A 230 -27.33 -14.52 12.85
N ASP A 231 -28.02 -13.42 13.17
CA ASP A 231 -28.71 -13.16 14.44
C ASP A 231 -27.88 -13.28 15.73
N SER A 232 -26.55 -13.38 15.62
CA SER A 232 -25.63 -13.58 16.73
C SER A 232 -24.77 -12.33 16.92
N LEU A 233 -24.89 -11.72 18.09
CA LEU A 233 -24.28 -10.44 18.42
C LEU A 233 -22.84 -10.66 18.95
N PHE A 234 -21.86 -10.78 18.05
CA PHE A 234 -20.46 -10.88 18.46
C PHE A 234 -19.87 -9.48 18.71
N LYS A 235 -19.80 -9.06 19.98
CA LYS A 235 -19.12 -7.83 20.38
C LYS A 235 -17.61 -8.08 20.42
N TYR A 236 -16.90 -7.64 19.39
CA TYR A 236 -15.44 -7.61 19.44
C TYR A 236 -14.98 -6.36 20.18
N ARG A 237 -14.41 -6.56 21.38
CA ARG A 237 -13.64 -5.54 22.10
C ARG A 237 -12.19 -5.99 22.11
N ILE A 238 -11.39 -5.40 21.23
CA ILE A 238 -9.94 -5.59 21.25
C ILE A 238 -9.41 -4.59 22.28
N LEU A 239 -9.07 -5.10 23.48
CA LEU A 239 -8.55 -4.31 24.60
C LEU A 239 -7.04 -4.44 24.66
N ILE A 240 -6.31 -3.32 24.58
CA ILE A 240 -4.87 -3.38 24.79
C ILE A 240 -4.37 -2.04 25.41
N ASP A 241 -3.45 -2.11 26.38
CA ASP A 241 -2.98 -1.02 27.27
C ASP A 241 -1.56 -0.52 26.88
N LYS A 242 -1.40 0.81 26.67
CA LYS A 242 -0.13 1.46 26.27
C LYS A 242 0.93 1.52 27.37
N THR A 243 0.57 1.34 28.64
CA THR A 243 1.51 1.49 29.76
C THR A 243 2.35 0.23 30.05
N GLN A 244 2.00 -0.91 29.46
CA GLN A 244 2.58 -2.21 29.85
C GLN A 244 3.78 -2.68 29.00
N LEU A 245 4.24 -1.89 28.02
CA LEU A 245 5.39 -2.28 27.19
C LEU A 245 6.73 -2.14 27.92
N ALA A 246 6.82 -1.24 28.91
CA ALA A 246 7.99 -1.11 29.78
C ALA A 246 8.07 -2.25 30.79
N ASP A 247 6.94 -2.66 31.36
CA ASP A 247 6.85 -3.75 32.33
C ASP A 247 7.05 -5.15 31.70
N TYR A 248 6.76 -5.31 30.40
CA TYR A 248 6.98 -6.57 29.69
C TYR A 248 8.47 -6.91 29.49
N LYS A 249 9.34 -5.90 29.39
CA LYS A 249 10.80 -6.12 29.37
C LYS A 249 11.39 -6.36 30.76
N ALA A 250 10.68 -5.94 31.81
CA ALA A 250 11.16 -5.93 33.18
C ALA A 250 10.60 -7.06 34.06
N SER A 251 9.52 -7.73 33.65
CA SER A 251 8.87 -8.74 34.48
C SER A 251 8.64 -10.05 33.73
N GLU A 252 9.20 -11.15 34.26
CA GLU A 252 8.89 -12.53 33.86
C GLU A 252 7.45 -12.95 34.21
N LYS A 253 6.59 -12.02 34.65
CA LYS A 253 5.22 -12.28 35.08
C LYS A 253 4.22 -11.59 34.15
N LYS A 254 3.60 -12.42 33.30
CA LYS A 254 2.48 -12.09 32.41
C LYS A 254 1.29 -11.55 33.22
N VAL A 255 1.09 -10.23 33.24
CA VAL A 255 -0.18 -9.65 33.75
C VAL A 255 -1.05 -9.28 32.55
N PHE A 256 -1.91 -10.22 32.13
CA PHE A 256 -3.02 -9.90 31.26
C PHE A 256 -4.14 -9.27 32.10
N LYS A 257 -4.57 -8.04 31.80
CA LYS A 257 -5.86 -7.56 32.30
C LYS A 257 -6.95 -8.43 31.70
N ARG A 258 -7.82 -8.97 32.55
CA ARG A 258 -8.94 -9.83 32.16
C ARG A 258 -9.83 -9.05 31.19
N ALA A 259 -9.95 -9.51 29.95
CA ALA A 259 -10.93 -8.97 29.03
C ALA A 259 -12.33 -9.14 29.67
N PRO A 260 -13.28 -8.20 29.47
CA PRO A 260 -14.62 -8.35 29.99
C PRO A 260 -15.22 -9.65 29.46
N ALA A 261 -16.08 -10.29 30.25
CA ALA A 261 -16.73 -11.53 29.86
C ALA A 261 -17.34 -11.38 28.45
N GLY A 262 -16.88 -12.21 27.50
CA GLY A 262 -17.32 -12.20 26.10
C GLY A 262 -16.41 -11.50 25.09
N ALA A 263 -15.32 -10.85 25.50
CA ALA A 263 -14.36 -10.28 24.55
C ALA A 263 -13.40 -11.36 24.00
N GLN A 264 -13.29 -11.45 22.67
CA GLN A 264 -12.31 -12.28 21.98
C GLN A 264 -11.07 -11.45 21.65
N THR A 265 -9.88 -12.00 21.95
CA THR A 265 -8.59 -11.39 21.63
C THR A 265 -8.04 -12.06 20.38
N TYR A 266 -7.62 -11.26 19.40
CA TYR A 266 -6.98 -11.75 18.19
C TYR A 266 -5.51 -11.34 18.16
N ILE A 267 -4.64 -12.30 17.87
CA ILE A 267 -3.21 -12.05 17.67
C ILE A 267 -3.00 -11.86 16.16
N ILE A 268 -2.71 -10.64 15.75
CA ILE A 268 -2.30 -10.36 14.37
C ILE A 268 -0.78 -10.36 14.26
N LYS A 269 -0.28 -10.71 13.07
CA LYS A 269 1.15 -10.61 12.80
C LYS A 269 1.58 -9.14 12.81
N LYS A 270 2.82 -8.86 13.23
CA LYS A 270 3.35 -7.49 13.37
C LYS A 270 3.26 -6.70 12.07
N GLU A 271 3.59 -7.34 10.95
CA GLU A 271 3.56 -6.72 9.63
C GLU A 271 2.18 -6.20 9.23
N PHE A 272 1.12 -6.60 9.96
CA PHE A 272 -0.25 -6.16 9.78
C PHE A 272 -0.68 -5.08 10.77
N ALA A 273 0.17 -4.73 11.73
CA ALA A 273 -0.13 -3.67 12.69
C ALA A 273 -0.28 -2.31 11.99
N PHE A 274 -1.24 -1.52 12.45
CA PHE A 274 -1.56 -0.22 11.86
C PHE A 274 -0.33 0.68 11.76
N GLU A 275 0.53 0.75 12.77
CA GLU A 275 1.71 1.63 12.77
C GLU A 275 2.71 1.25 11.69
N VAL A 276 2.88 -0.07 11.47
CA VAL A 276 3.76 -0.60 10.42
C VAL A 276 3.21 -0.27 9.04
N LEU A 277 1.91 -0.48 8.85
CA LEU A 277 1.21 -0.15 7.61
C LEU A 277 1.24 1.37 7.35
N ALA A 278 0.89 2.18 8.35
CA ALA A 278 0.87 3.64 8.31
C ALA A 278 2.27 4.20 7.99
N SER A 279 3.32 3.73 8.64
CA SER A 279 4.70 4.13 8.30
C SER A 279 5.10 3.72 6.87
N GLY A 280 4.63 2.57 6.39
CA GLY A 280 4.79 2.16 5.00
C GLY A 280 4.12 3.12 4.01
N VAL A 281 2.88 3.51 4.31
CA VAL A 281 2.08 4.46 3.51
C VAL A 281 2.66 5.88 3.56
N GLU A 282 3.08 6.35 4.73
CA GLU A 282 3.67 7.68 4.93
C GLU A 282 4.94 7.84 4.09
N ARG A 283 5.87 6.87 4.18
CA ARG A 283 7.07 6.85 3.32
C ARG A 283 6.71 6.85 1.84
N TYR A 284 5.72 6.04 1.46
CA TYR A 284 5.25 6.02 0.08
C TYR A 284 4.71 7.38 -0.38
N ASN A 285 3.91 8.05 0.47
CA ASN A 285 3.38 9.39 0.22
C ASN A 285 4.52 10.42 0.02
N ASP A 286 5.57 10.35 0.83
CA ASP A 286 6.73 11.22 0.72
C ASP A 286 7.53 10.96 -0.57
N GLU A 287 7.69 9.69 -0.95
CA GLU A 287 8.36 9.29 -2.19
C GLU A 287 7.63 9.81 -3.43
N VAL A 288 6.30 9.62 -3.52
CA VAL A 288 5.52 10.14 -4.66
C VAL A 288 5.50 11.67 -4.69
N SER A 289 5.45 12.32 -3.53
CA SER A 289 5.48 13.78 -3.43
C SER A 289 6.84 14.35 -3.86
N SER A 290 7.93 13.73 -3.41
CA SER A 290 9.30 14.11 -3.80
C SER A 290 9.52 13.90 -5.29
N TYR A 291 9.08 12.75 -5.82
CA TYR A 291 9.20 12.45 -7.24
C TYR A 291 8.38 13.42 -8.10
N TYR A 292 7.17 13.80 -7.67
CA TYR A 292 6.34 14.80 -8.32
C TYR A 292 7.04 16.17 -8.37
N GLN A 293 7.59 16.64 -7.25
CA GLN A 293 8.31 17.92 -7.19
C GLN A 293 9.53 17.94 -8.12
N ALA A 294 10.21 16.80 -8.29
CA ALA A 294 11.35 16.66 -9.20
C ALA A 294 10.95 16.45 -10.68
N SER A 295 9.65 16.28 -10.96
CA SER A 295 9.12 15.88 -12.27
C SER A 295 8.22 16.98 -12.84
N PRO A 296 8.80 18.04 -13.46
CA PRO A 296 8.01 19.14 -14.01
C PRO A 296 7.03 18.63 -15.07
N PRO A 297 5.77 19.12 -15.10
CA PRO A 297 4.80 18.71 -16.09
C PRO A 297 5.32 18.93 -17.51
N ILE A 298 5.18 17.91 -18.35
CA ILE A 298 5.49 18.01 -19.79
C ILE A 298 4.17 18.23 -20.53
N PRO A 299 4.01 19.35 -21.26
CA PRO A 299 2.86 19.56 -22.12
C PRO A 299 2.68 18.42 -23.13
N GLU A 300 1.44 18.00 -23.35
CA GLU A 300 1.12 16.82 -24.17
C GLU A 300 1.49 16.99 -25.65
N ASP A 301 1.40 18.22 -26.17
CA ASP A 301 1.86 18.61 -27.50
C ASP A 301 3.39 18.49 -27.67
N ARG A 302 4.14 18.53 -26.56
CA ARG A 302 5.59 18.35 -26.53
C ARG A 302 6.02 16.91 -26.30
N MET A 303 5.08 15.99 -26.05
CA MET A 303 5.41 14.57 -25.92
C MET A 303 5.73 13.95 -27.29
N PRO A 304 6.87 13.25 -27.44
CA PRO A 304 7.17 12.55 -28.69
C PRO A 304 6.07 11.54 -29.05
N GLU A 305 5.70 11.46 -30.33
CA GLU A 305 4.58 10.63 -30.78
C GLU A 305 4.78 9.14 -30.44
N ASN A 306 6.02 8.66 -30.52
CA ASN A 306 6.38 7.30 -30.15
C ASN A 306 6.34 7.01 -28.63
N ILE A 307 6.04 8.02 -27.80
CA ILE A 307 5.86 7.90 -26.35
C ILE A 307 4.38 7.92 -25.98
N LYS A 308 3.54 8.64 -26.73
CA LYS A 308 2.11 8.83 -26.45
C LYS A 308 1.35 7.52 -26.29
N VAL A 309 1.73 6.49 -27.03
CA VAL A 309 1.14 5.13 -26.94
C VAL A 309 1.32 4.44 -25.57
N TYR A 310 2.16 4.99 -24.69
CA TYR A 310 2.40 4.47 -23.33
C TYR A 310 1.79 5.36 -22.23
N LEU A 311 1.06 6.41 -22.58
CA LEU A 311 0.54 7.42 -21.66
C LEU A 311 -0.90 7.07 -21.26
N TYR A 312 -1.05 6.10 -20.36
CA TYR A 312 -2.33 5.65 -19.83
C TYR A 312 -2.23 5.14 -18.38
#